data_AF-A0A0W1QIS4-F1
#
_entry.id   AF-A0A0W1QIS4-F1
#
_cell.length_a   1.000
_cell.length_b   1.000
_cell.length_c   1.000
_cell.angle_alpha   90.00
_cell.angle_beta   90.00
_cell.angle_gamma   90.00
#
_symmetry.space_group_name_H-M   'P 1'
#
loop_
_entity.id
_entity.type
_entity.pdbx_description
1 polymer ?
#
loop_
_entity_poly.entity_id
_entity_poly.type
_entity_poly.pdbx_seq_one_letter_code
_entity_poly.pdbx_strand_id
1 'polypeptide(L)'
;MIRTLAMVAACAALVGCAGDGGRPSTAAKAASGQGAGQGKGPGIGKGYSHDPFPSTYRAYAGTPTLVTNVTIFDGEGGRIERGAVLFHDGKIVAIGQNLAADAGVTVIDGQGKYLTPGVIDIHSHLGDYPSPGVDAHSDGNEATGPVTADVWAEHSVWPQDPGFGRALTNGGVTTLQILPGSANLFGGRSVVLKNVYARTMQGMKFPGAPYGLKMACGENPKRVYGSRGRQPSTRMGNVAVDRQTWAKAVEYKRRWDKYEKDGGEPPARDIAMDTLRGVIEGEIRVQNHCYRADEMAIVMDMAKEFGYHVSAFHHAVEAYKISDLLKANNTCAAVWADWYGFKMESYDAVPENLAILEKEGACAMIHSDDANGIQRLNQEVAKARASALRGGFQISEEEAWKWLSYNPALALGIADKTGSLKPGKMADVVLWNGNPYSVYTRPEMVWVDGALLYDAKDPKRRPVSDFELGQPGEGDVK
;
A
#
# COMPACT_ATOMS: atom_id res chain seq x y z
N MET A 1 38.62 21.27 33.37
CA MET A 1 39.42 21.45 34.59
C MET A 1 38.65 22.37 35.53
N ILE A 2 38.47 21.94 36.79
CA ILE A 2 38.58 22.74 38.05
C ILE A 2 37.86 24.12 38.06
N ARG A 3 36.99 24.52 38.98
CA ARG A 3 36.47 24.00 40.26
C ARG A 3 35.29 24.89 40.67
N THR A 4 34.42 24.28 41.47
CA THR A 4 33.35 24.78 42.31
C THR A 4 33.75 25.93 43.26
N LEU A 5 32.82 26.87 43.53
CA LEU A 5 32.68 27.71 44.74
C LEU A 5 31.23 28.29 44.69
N ALA A 6 30.42 28.46 45.72
CA ALA A 6 30.47 28.18 47.16
C ALA A 6 29.02 28.21 47.69
N MET A 7 28.76 27.48 48.78
CA MET A 7 27.55 27.57 49.61
C MET A 7 27.46 28.92 50.32
N VAL A 8 26.23 29.44 50.50
CA VAL A 8 25.82 30.07 51.77
C VAL A 8 24.37 29.69 52.06
N ALA A 9 24.16 29.04 53.20
CA ALA A 9 22.87 28.80 53.81
C ALA A 9 22.68 29.77 54.97
N ALA A 10 21.50 30.36 55.10
CA ALA A 10 21.01 30.98 56.33
C ALA A 10 19.48 30.82 56.42
N CYS A 11 19.03 30.06 57.40
CA CYS A 11 17.64 29.97 57.84
C CYS A 11 17.44 30.93 59.03
N ALA A 12 16.31 31.66 59.08
CA ALA A 12 15.34 31.56 60.19
C ALA A 12 14.17 32.58 60.07
N ALA A 13 12.96 32.02 60.21
CA ALA A 13 11.76 32.49 60.94
C ALA A 13 10.92 33.72 60.50
N LEU A 14 9.78 33.40 59.87
CA LEU A 14 8.37 33.67 60.24
C LEU A 14 7.95 35.02 60.84
N VAL A 15 7.05 35.75 60.13
CA VAL A 15 5.76 36.29 60.64
C VAL A 15 4.78 36.34 59.46
N GLY A 16 3.53 35.88 59.66
CA GLY A 16 2.49 35.79 58.63
C GLY A 16 1.61 37.02 58.47
N CYS A 17 0.86 37.05 57.37
CA CYS A 17 -0.46 37.69 57.25
C CYS A 17 -1.25 36.96 56.15
N ALA A 18 -2.52 36.72 56.43
CA ALA A 18 -3.48 35.98 55.61
C ALA A 18 -3.94 36.75 54.36
N GLY A 19 -4.32 36.02 53.32
CA GLY A 19 -5.00 36.53 52.13
C GLY A 19 -5.58 35.39 51.31
N ASP A 20 -6.92 35.32 51.27
CA ASP A 20 -7.74 34.31 50.61
C ASP A 20 -7.49 34.18 49.10
N GLY A 21 -7.48 32.93 48.62
CA GLY A 21 -7.44 32.58 47.21
C GLY A 21 -8.01 31.18 47.00
N GLY A 22 -9.33 31.12 46.75
CA GLY A 22 -10.11 29.89 46.68
C GLY A 22 -9.64 28.86 45.65
N ARG A 23 -9.59 27.60 46.08
CA ARG A 23 -9.56 26.42 45.20
C ARG A 23 -11.00 25.96 44.94
N PRO A 24 -11.40 25.66 43.70
CA PRO A 24 -12.71 25.08 43.45
C PRO A 24 -12.74 23.60 43.84
N SER A 25 -13.60 23.27 44.80
CA SER A 25 -14.08 21.91 45.04
C SER A 25 -15.14 21.55 44.01
N THR A 26 -14.92 20.50 43.21
CA THR A 26 -15.99 19.89 42.44
C THR A 26 -16.57 18.71 43.21
N ALA A 27 -17.89 18.78 43.36
CA ALA A 27 -18.71 18.00 44.25
C ALA A 27 -18.90 16.55 43.75
N ALA A 28 -18.67 15.59 44.65
CA ALA A 28 -19.26 14.26 44.54
C ALA A 28 -20.74 14.38 44.92
N LYS A 29 -21.64 14.18 43.95
CA LYS A 29 -23.06 14.00 44.20
C LYS A 29 -23.39 12.53 43.91
N ALA A 30 -23.62 11.79 44.98
CA ALA A 30 -24.21 10.46 44.91
C ALA A 30 -25.63 10.57 44.35
N ALA A 31 -25.91 9.82 43.29
CA ALA A 31 -27.26 9.53 42.83
C ALA A 31 -27.48 8.03 42.96
N SER A 32 -28.34 7.66 43.90
CA SER A 32 -28.88 6.33 44.06
C SER A 32 -30.10 6.13 43.15
N GLY A 33 -30.13 4.99 42.46
CA GLY A 33 -31.34 4.30 42.02
C GLY A 33 -31.84 4.61 40.61
N GLN A 34 -31.59 3.69 39.68
CA GLN A 34 -32.61 3.09 38.80
C GLN A 34 -32.02 1.88 38.05
N GLY A 35 -32.87 0.88 37.79
CA GLY A 35 -32.55 -0.51 37.52
C GLY A 35 -31.43 -0.79 36.52
N ALA A 36 -30.58 -1.76 36.87
CA ALA A 36 -29.67 -2.44 35.96
C ALA A 36 -30.48 -3.19 34.88
N GLY A 37 -30.85 -2.47 33.82
CA GLY A 37 -31.05 -3.11 32.53
C GLY A 37 -29.73 -3.75 32.16
N GLN A 38 -29.73 -5.06 31.88
CA GLN A 38 -28.58 -5.77 31.33
C GLN A 38 -28.11 -5.00 30.08
N GLY A 39 -27.08 -4.17 30.25
CA GLY A 39 -26.68 -3.19 29.26
C GLY A 39 -26.03 -3.94 28.10
N LYS A 40 -26.73 -4.07 26.98
CA LYS A 40 -26.08 -4.46 25.72
C LYS A 40 -24.97 -3.45 25.47
N GLY A 41 -23.74 -3.92 25.24
CA GLY A 41 -22.61 -3.06 24.93
C GLY A 41 -22.85 -2.22 23.67
N PRO A 42 -21.90 -1.34 23.28
CA PRO A 42 -22.06 -0.47 22.11
C PRO A 42 -22.31 -1.25 20.80
N GLY A 43 -22.00 -2.55 20.78
CA GLY A 43 -22.07 -3.44 19.62
C GLY A 43 -20.68 -3.74 19.07
N ILE A 44 -20.55 -4.89 18.42
CA ILE A 44 -19.28 -5.35 17.82
C ILE A 44 -18.78 -4.29 16.81
N GLY A 45 -17.50 -3.93 16.93
CA GLY A 45 -16.83 -2.94 16.08
C GLY A 45 -17.26 -1.48 16.32
N LYS A 46 -17.99 -1.21 17.42
CA LYS A 46 -18.47 0.14 17.78
C LYS A 46 -17.74 0.75 18.97
N GLY A 47 -16.64 0.14 19.41
CA GLY A 47 -15.84 0.65 20.52
C GLY A 47 -15.09 1.96 20.23
N TYR A 48 -14.66 2.15 18.98
CA TYR A 48 -13.95 3.35 18.50
C TYR A 48 -14.07 3.48 16.97
N SER A 49 -13.58 4.57 16.38
CA SER A 49 -13.53 4.71 14.91
C SER A 49 -12.41 3.87 14.30
N HIS A 50 -12.74 3.02 13.34
CA HIS A 50 -11.78 2.18 12.61
C HIS A 50 -11.15 2.89 11.41
N ASP A 51 -11.74 4.02 10.97
CA ASP A 51 -11.24 4.90 9.90
C ASP A 51 -11.27 6.37 10.37
N PRO A 52 -10.32 6.80 11.24
CA PRO A 52 -10.28 8.16 11.77
C PRO A 52 -9.84 9.21 10.73
N PHE A 53 -9.24 8.80 9.60
CA PHE A 53 -8.79 9.68 8.52
C PHE A 53 -9.39 9.23 7.18
N PRO A 54 -10.71 9.34 7.00
CA PRO A 54 -11.39 8.79 5.83
C PRO A 54 -10.93 9.48 4.55
N SER A 55 -11.07 8.77 3.43
CA SER A 55 -10.82 9.35 2.11
C SER A 55 -11.73 10.56 1.86
N THR A 56 -11.11 11.66 1.43
CA THR A 56 -11.82 12.84 0.91
C THR A 56 -11.80 12.88 -0.62
N TYR A 57 -11.23 11.85 -1.27
CA TYR A 57 -11.10 11.80 -2.71
C TYR A 57 -12.47 11.92 -3.39
N ARG A 58 -12.48 12.69 -4.48
CA ARG A 58 -13.58 12.81 -5.42
C ARG A 58 -12.97 12.69 -6.80
N ALA A 59 -13.58 11.84 -7.64
CA ALA A 59 -13.15 11.69 -9.02
C ALA A 59 -13.12 13.06 -9.71
N TYR A 60 -12.08 13.27 -10.51
CA TYR A 60 -11.98 14.43 -11.38
C TYR A 60 -13.11 14.38 -12.43
N ALA A 61 -13.49 15.54 -12.96
CA ALA A 61 -14.49 15.58 -14.02
C ALA A 61 -13.98 14.79 -15.25
N GLY A 62 -14.71 13.74 -15.62
CA GLY A 62 -14.47 12.96 -16.83
C GLY A 62 -15.39 13.37 -17.97
N THR A 63 -15.02 12.99 -19.20
CA THR A 63 -15.86 13.10 -20.39
C THR A 63 -16.21 11.69 -20.86
N PRO A 64 -17.47 11.39 -21.22
CA PRO A 64 -17.81 10.12 -21.85
C PRO A 64 -16.89 9.87 -23.05
N THR A 65 -16.16 8.76 -23.02
CA THR A 65 -15.09 8.48 -23.98
C THR A 65 -15.19 7.06 -24.49
N LEU A 66 -15.10 6.91 -25.81
CA LEU A 66 -14.99 5.65 -26.52
C LEU A 66 -13.62 5.59 -27.20
N VAL A 67 -12.77 4.66 -26.79
CA VAL A 67 -11.52 4.37 -27.49
C VAL A 67 -11.74 3.19 -28.42
N THR A 68 -11.46 3.32 -29.72
CA THR A 68 -11.72 2.30 -30.76
C THR A 68 -10.44 1.83 -31.45
N ASN A 69 -10.51 0.71 -32.17
CA ASN A 69 -9.44 0.15 -33.00
C ASN A 69 -8.14 -0.16 -32.25
N VAL A 70 -8.22 -0.48 -30.96
CA VAL A 70 -7.08 -0.82 -30.11
C VAL A 70 -6.91 -2.33 -29.97
N THR A 71 -5.69 -2.79 -29.67
CA THR A 71 -5.49 -4.11 -29.06
C THR A 71 -5.69 -3.98 -27.55
N ILE A 72 -6.63 -4.71 -26.97
CA ILE A 72 -6.95 -4.63 -25.55
C ILE A 72 -6.31 -5.79 -24.80
N PHE A 73 -5.64 -5.50 -23.68
CA PHE A 73 -5.46 -6.47 -22.59
C PHE A 73 -6.44 -6.11 -21.49
N ASP A 74 -7.37 -7.00 -21.15
CA ASP A 74 -8.48 -6.66 -20.23
C ASP A 74 -8.07 -6.65 -18.76
N GLY A 75 -6.88 -7.16 -18.42
CA GLY A 75 -6.37 -7.31 -17.05
C GLY A 75 -6.73 -8.61 -16.36
N GLU A 76 -7.73 -9.36 -16.84
CA GLU A 76 -8.14 -10.68 -16.32
C GLU A 76 -7.60 -11.84 -17.19
N GLY A 77 -6.69 -11.57 -18.13
CA GLY A 77 -6.08 -12.56 -19.03
C GLY A 77 -6.69 -12.62 -20.43
N GLY A 78 -7.63 -11.72 -20.74
CA GLY A 78 -8.28 -11.62 -22.05
C GLY A 78 -7.60 -10.63 -22.99
N ARG A 79 -7.58 -10.99 -24.28
CA ARG A 79 -7.12 -10.14 -25.38
C ARG A 79 -8.26 -9.88 -26.37
N ILE A 80 -8.44 -8.62 -26.77
CA ILE A 80 -9.41 -8.25 -27.82
C ILE A 80 -8.71 -7.47 -28.91
N GLU A 81 -8.68 -8.02 -30.12
CA GLU A 81 -8.16 -7.34 -31.31
C GLU A 81 -9.19 -6.41 -31.91
N ARG A 82 -8.75 -5.23 -32.41
CA ARG A 82 -9.63 -4.17 -32.94
C ARG A 82 -10.79 -3.89 -31.97
N GLY A 83 -10.46 -3.87 -30.70
CA GLY A 83 -11.41 -3.67 -29.62
C GLY A 83 -11.79 -2.20 -29.46
N ALA A 84 -12.83 -2.01 -28.66
CA ALA A 84 -13.29 -0.72 -28.20
C ALA A 84 -13.69 -0.80 -26.71
N VAL A 85 -13.48 0.30 -25.99
CA VAL A 85 -13.91 0.46 -24.59
C VAL A 85 -14.60 1.80 -24.44
N LEU A 86 -15.84 1.75 -23.95
CA LEU A 86 -16.64 2.92 -23.56
C LEU A 86 -16.56 3.08 -22.05
N PHE A 87 -16.27 4.31 -21.60
CA PHE A 87 -16.34 4.67 -20.19
C PHE A 87 -17.00 6.04 -19.98
N HIS A 88 -17.77 6.14 -18.91
CA HIS A 88 -18.50 7.34 -18.49
C HIS A 88 -18.74 7.30 -16.98
N ASP A 89 -18.91 8.47 -16.34
CA ASP A 89 -19.17 8.63 -14.91
C ASP A 89 -18.21 7.82 -14.03
N GLY A 90 -16.94 7.83 -14.43
CA GLY A 90 -15.84 7.16 -13.76
C GLY A 90 -15.84 5.64 -13.84
N LYS A 91 -16.64 5.03 -14.70
CA LYS A 91 -16.74 3.58 -14.85
C LYS A 91 -16.59 3.11 -16.28
N ILE A 92 -16.08 1.90 -16.44
CA ILE A 92 -16.18 1.14 -17.68
C ILE A 92 -17.66 0.79 -17.89
N VAL A 93 -18.19 1.13 -19.06
CA VAL A 93 -19.59 0.89 -19.44
C VAL A 93 -19.68 -0.34 -20.31
N ALA A 94 -18.82 -0.42 -21.32
CA ALA A 94 -18.80 -1.52 -22.28
C ALA A 94 -17.37 -1.75 -22.80
N ILE A 95 -17.09 -2.99 -23.15
CA ILE A 95 -15.86 -3.46 -23.78
C ILE A 95 -16.25 -4.51 -24.83
N GLY A 96 -15.61 -4.49 -25.99
CA GLY A 96 -15.87 -5.47 -27.04
C GLY A 96 -15.36 -5.03 -28.39
N GLN A 97 -16.01 -5.51 -29.46
CA GLN A 97 -15.78 -5.06 -30.82
C GLN A 97 -17.02 -4.30 -31.33
N ASN A 98 -16.82 -3.34 -32.23
CA ASN A 98 -17.90 -2.60 -32.91
C ASN A 98 -18.86 -1.84 -31.96
N LEU A 99 -18.35 -1.26 -30.87
CA LEU A 99 -19.14 -0.37 -30.03
C LEU A 99 -19.47 0.93 -30.79
N ALA A 100 -20.73 1.35 -30.73
CA ALA A 100 -21.16 2.63 -31.28
C ALA A 100 -21.00 3.75 -30.24
N ALA A 101 -20.70 4.95 -30.72
CA ALA A 101 -20.70 6.15 -29.90
C ALA A 101 -22.04 6.87 -30.03
N ASP A 102 -22.70 7.11 -28.90
CA ASP A 102 -23.85 8.02 -28.85
C ASP A 102 -23.39 9.48 -29.02
N ALA A 103 -24.34 10.37 -29.31
CA ALA A 103 -24.06 11.80 -29.38
C ALA A 103 -23.46 12.33 -28.06
N GLY A 104 -22.36 13.08 -28.17
CA GLY A 104 -21.67 13.65 -26.99
C GLY A 104 -20.55 12.78 -26.42
N VAL A 105 -20.35 11.56 -26.93
CA VAL A 105 -19.19 10.73 -26.58
C VAL A 105 -17.96 11.17 -27.38
N THR A 106 -16.84 11.40 -26.69
CA THR A 106 -15.55 11.64 -27.33
C THR A 106 -15.02 10.34 -27.90
N VAL A 107 -14.78 10.29 -29.23
CA VAL A 107 -14.25 9.09 -29.89
C VAL A 107 -12.77 9.27 -30.16
N ILE A 108 -11.97 8.30 -29.71
CA ILE A 108 -10.51 8.28 -29.90
C ILE A 108 -10.17 7.05 -30.73
N ASP A 109 -9.62 7.28 -31.92
CA ASP A 109 -9.06 6.21 -32.74
C ASP A 109 -7.67 5.81 -32.24
N GLY A 110 -7.55 4.56 -31.81
CA GLY A 110 -6.33 3.95 -31.29
C GLY A 110 -5.73 2.93 -32.23
N GLN A 111 -5.92 3.05 -33.55
CA GLN A 111 -5.29 2.14 -34.51
C GLN A 111 -3.78 1.97 -34.24
N GLY A 112 -3.34 0.71 -34.10
CA GLY A 112 -1.94 0.35 -33.82
C GLY A 112 -1.51 0.51 -32.36
N LYS A 113 -2.41 0.95 -31.48
CA LYS A 113 -2.18 1.19 -30.05
C LYS A 113 -2.77 0.09 -29.19
N TYR A 114 -2.38 0.09 -27.92
CA TYR A 114 -2.85 -0.87 -26.93
C TYR A 114 -3.61 -0.15 -25.82
N LEU A 115 -4.67 -0.78 -25.34
CA LEU A 115 -5.47 -0.27 -24.22
C LEU A 115 -5.47 -1.29 -23.09
N THR A 116 -5.18 -0.83 -21.87
CA THR A 116 -5.06 -1.69 -20.69
C THR A 116 -5.75 -1.04 -19.48
N PRO A 117 -6.07 -1.80 -18.42
CA PRO A 117 -6.25 -1.22 -17.11
C PRO A 117 -4.99 -0.44 -16.70
N GLY A 118 -5.18 0.55 -15.85
CA GLY A 118 -4.08 1.25 -15.20
C GLY A 118 -3.16 0.31 -14.42
N VAL A 119 -1.87 0.64 -14.42
CA VAL A 119 -0.86 -0.10 -13.66
C VAL A 119 -1.09 0.12 -12.16
N ILE A 120 -0.92 -0.93 -11.36
CA ILE A 120 -1.03 -0.89 -9.90
C ILE A 120 0.28 -1.33 -9.28
N ASP A 121 0.92 -0.45 -8.53
CA ASP A 121 2.12 -0.81 -7.76
C ASP A 121 1.75 -1.17 -6.32
N ILE A 122 1.98 -2.41 -5.93
CA ILE A 122 1.68 -2.91 -4.58
C ILE A 122 2.76 -2.57 -3.55
N HIS A 123 3.96 -2.17 -3.98
CA HIS A 123 5.07 -1.82 -3.08
C HIS A 123 5.76 -0.54 -3.52
N SER A 124 5.36 0.57 -2.91
CA SER A 124 5.99 1.85 -3.15
C SER A 124 6.30 2.59 -1.85
N HIS A 125 7.34 3.40 -1.91
CA HIS A 125 7.69 4.35 -0.87
C HIS A 125 7.58 5.81 -1.35
N LEU A 126 6.93 6.06 -2.49
CA LEU A 126 6.67 7.44 -2.93
C LEU A 126 5.89 8.22 -1.87
N GLY A 127 6.17 9.51 -1.77
CA GLY A 127 5.64 10.38 -0.71
C GLY A 127 6.33 10.22 0.65
N ASP A 128 6.62 8.99 1.08
CA ASP A 128 7.36 8.69 2.33
C ASP A 128 8.88 8.81 2.15
N TYR A 129 9.37 8.57 0.93
CA TYR A 129 10.71 8.81 0.41
C TYR A 129 10.60 9.60 -0.90
N PRO A 130 10.28 10.91 -0.84
CA PRO A 130 9.96 11.69 -2.01
C PRO A 130 11.18 12.01 -2.87
N SER A 131 10.92 12.40 -4.12
CA SER A 131 11.94 12.83 -5.08
C SER A 131 12.11 14.36 -5.08
N PRO A 132 13.35 14.90 -5.06
CA PRO A 132 14.62 14.20 -4.88
C PRO A 132 14.77 13.72 -3.43
N GLY A 133 15.41 12.55 -3.28
CA GLY A 133 15.64 11.97 -1.96
C GLY A 133 16.65 12.80 -1.15
N VAL A 134 16.22 13.28 0.02
CA VAL A 134 17.08 13.96 1.00
C VAL A 134 16.79 13.41 2.39
N ASP A 135 17.78 13.47 3.29
CA ASP A 135 17.67 12.92 4.64
C ASP A 135 16.47 13.48 5.43
N ALA A 136 16.14 14.76 5.21
CA ALA A 136 15.03 15.45 5.89
C ALA A 136 13.63 14.91 5.51
N HIS A 137 13.53 14.10 4.46
CA HIS A 137 12.28 13.49 3.99
C HIS A 137 12.40 11.96 4.00
N SER A 138 13.27 11.40 4.85
CA SER A 138 13.50 9.95 4.98
C SER A 138 12.49 9.30 5.95
N ASP A 139 11.19 9.48 5.70
CA ASP A 139 10.13 9.14 6.66
C ASP A 139 9.57 7.71 6.53
N GLY A 140 10.10 6.91 5.60
CA GLY A 140 9.60 5.55 5.34
C GLY A 140 9.96 4.48 6.38
N ASN A 141 10.79 4.74 7.40
CA ASN A 141 11.08 3.76 8.48
C ASN A 141 11.17 4.43 9.85
N GLU A 142 10.17 4.23 10.71
CA GLU A 142 10.22 4.61 12.12
C GLU A 142 11.07 3.62 12.93
N ALA A 143 12.37 3.59 12.67
CA ALA A 143 13.28 2.57 13.17
C ALA A 143 13.62 2.73 14.67
N THR A 144 12.76 3.32 15.50
CA THR A 144 13.01 3.57 16.94
C THR A 144 12.53 2.44 17.84
N GLY A 145 11.71 1.53 17.33
CA GLY A 145 11.32 0.28 18.00
C GLY A 145 10.96 -0.81 17.00
N PRO A 146 11.12 -2.11 17.33
CA PRO A 146 10.83 -3.22 16.40
C PRO A 146 9.33 -3.41 16.13
N VAL A 147 8.47 -2.83 16.98
CA VAL A 147 7.02 -2.90 16.88
C VAL A 147 6.49 -1.48 16.91
N THR A 148 6.07 -0.96 15.76
CA THR A 148 5.49 0.38 15.60
C THR A 148 4.16 0.28 14.85
N ALA A 149 3.29 -0.65 15.24
CA ALA A 149 1.98 -0.84 14.60
C ALA A 149 1.01 0.35 14.80
N ASP A 150 1.40 1.33 15.62
CA ASP A 150 0.73 2.59 15.88
C ASP A 150 1.05 3.68 14.83
N VAL A 151 2.16 3.59 14.08
CA VAL A 151 2.50 4.57 13.02
C VAL A 151 1.93 4.19 11.67
N TRP A 152 1.55 5.18 10.88
CA TRP A 152 0.81 5.00 9.62
C TRP A 152 1.55 5.77 8.53
N ALA A 153 1.92 5.09 7.43
CA ALA A 153 2.58 5.72 6.28
C ALA A 153 1.80 6.94 5.77
N GLU A 154 0.46 6.87 5.83
CA GLU A 154 -0.42 7.94 5.37
C GLU A 154 -0.20 9.31 6.05
N HIS A 155 0.46 9.35 7.21
CA HIS A 155 0.82 10.59 7.90
C HIS A 155 2.12 11.23 7.41
N SER A 156 2.93 10.50 6.64
CA SER A 156 4.20 10.96 6.08
C SER A 156 4.15 11.18 4.57
N VAL A 157 3.16 10.60 3.88
CA VAL A 157 2.95 10.82 2.43
C VAL A 157 2.90 12.31 2.12
N TRP A 158 3.93 12.80 1.43
CA TRP A 158 3.93 14.15 0.86
C TRP A 158 3.23 14.15 -0.52
N PRO A 159 2.01 14.71 -0.65
CA PRO A 159 1.22 14.58 -1.88
C PRO A 159 1.80 15.30 -3.11
N GLN A 160 2.79 16.16 -2.92
CA GLN A 160 3.43 16.93 -3.99
C GLN A 160 4.74 16.30 -4.48
N ASP A 161 5.09 15.10 -3.99
CA ASP A 161 6.21 14.33 -4.52
C ASP A 161 6.10 14.20 -6.06
N PRO A 162 7.06 14.75 -6.83
CA PRO A 162 7.09 14.61 -8.28
C PRO A 162 7.10 13.16 -8.76
N GLY A 163 7.54 12.22 -7.91
CA GLY A 163 7.51 10.78 -8.18
C GLY A 163 6.12 10.26 -8.57
N PHE A 164 5.05 10.78 -7.97
CA PHE A 164 3.67 10.40 -8.34
C PHE A 164 3.35 10.75 -9.80
N GLY A 165 3.69 11.98 -10.20
CA GLY A 165 3.53 12.46 -11.56
C GLY A 165 4.36 11.64 -12.55
N ARG A 166 5.64 11.39 -12.24
CA ARG A 166 6.52 10.55 -13.07
C ARG A 166 5.99 9.11 -13.21
N ALA A 167 5.46 8.51 -12.14
CA ALA A 167 4.84 7.18 -12.17
C ALA A 167 3.59 7.14 -13.09
N LEU A 168 2.73 8.17 -13.01
CA LEU A 168 1.56 8.31 -13.86
C LEU A 168 1.95 8.42 -15.35
N THR A 169 2.85 9.35 -15.67
CA THR A 169 3.18 9.73 -17.07
C THR A 169 4.06 8.72 -17.78
N ASN A 170 5.04 8.14 -17.07
CA ASN A 170 6.00 7.23 -17.68
C ASN A 170 5.59 5.76 -17.56
N GLY A 171 4.89 5.40 -16.46
CA GLY A 171 4.53 4.02 -16.13
C GLY A 171 3.04 3.70 -16.27
N GLY A 172 2.17 4.69 -16.49
CA GLY A 172 0.72 4.46 -16.51
C GLY A 172 0.16 4.01 -15.15
N VAL A 173 0.84 4.34 -14.05
CA VAL A 173 0.46 3.94 -12.69
C VAL A 173 -0.72 4.79 -12.23
N THR A 174 -1.85 4.14 -11.96
CA THR A 174 -3.11 4.79 -11.56
C THR A 174 -3.47 4.53 -10.11
N THR A 175 -2.91 3.47 -9.51
CA THR A 175 -3.11 3.10 -8.11
C THR A 175 -1.79 2.61 -7.54
N LEU A 176 -1.52 2.92 -6.29
CA LEU A 176 -0.34 2.41 -5.60
C LEU A 176 -0.59 2.28 -4.10
N GLN A 177 0.08 1.31 -3.49
CA GLN A 177 0.15 1.21 -2.03
C GLN A 177 1.43 1.87 -1.54
N ILE A 178 1.27 2.85 -0.65
CA ILE A 178 2.37 3.42 0.13
C ILE A 178 2.44 2.72 1.48
N LEU A 179 3.62 2.26 1.85
CA LEU A 179 3.85 1.45 3.03
C LEU A 179 5.21 1.78 3.66
N PRO A 180 5.37 1.56 4.97
CA PRO A 180 6.69 1.65 5.60
C PRO A 180 7.69 0.69 4.94
N GLY A 181 8.99 0.89 5.19
CA GLY A 181 10.06 0.00 4.76
C GLY A 181 10.10 -1.31 5.55
N SER A 182 11.30 -1.86 5.72
CA SER A 182 11.51 -3.19 6.31
C SER A 182 12.46 -3.18 7.51
N ALA A 183 12.71 -2.01 8.11
CA ALA A 183 13.53 -1.91 9.30
C ALA A 183 12.87 -2.60 10.51
N ASN A 184 11.55 -2.55 10.62
CA ASN A 184 10.79 -2.98 11.80
C ASN A 184 10.07 -4.30 11.53
N LEU A 185 9.85 -5.11 12.57
CA LEU A 185 9.02 -6.32 12.45
C LEU A 185 7.55 -5.97 12.18
N PHE A 186 7.05 -4.91 12.83
CA PHE A 186 5.78 -4.26 12.53
C PHE A 186 6.10 -2.81 12.18
N GLY A 187 6.10 -2.49 10.89
CA GLY A 187 6.48 -1.17 10.38
C GLY A 187 5.39 -0.12 10.52
N GLY A 188 4.13 -0.53 10.56
CA GLY A 188 3.00 0.39 10.63
C GLY A 188 1.97 0.16 9.52
N ARG A 189 0.90 0.97 9.52
CA ARG A 189 -0.15 0.85 8.52
C ARG A 189 0.29 1.38 7.15
N SER A 190 -0.10 0.68 6.10
CA SER A 190 0.00 1.14 4.70
C SER A 190 -1.32 1.72 4.22
N VAL A 191 -1.28 2.57 3.19
CA VAL A 191 -2.45 3.19 2.57
C VAL A 191 -2.43 2.96 1.06
N VAL A 192 -3.59 2.68 0.48
CA VAL A 192 -3.76 2.62 -0.98
C VAL A 192 -4.21 3.99 -1.48
N LEU A 193 -3.53 4.51 -2.49
CA LEU A 193 -3.79 5.81 -3.09
C LEU A 193 -4.20 5.64 -4.57
N LYS A 194 -5.14 6.47 -5.02
CA LYS A 194 -5.33 6.81 -6.43
C LYS A 194 -4.21 7.77 -6.81
N ASN A 195 -3.52 7.50 -7.91
CA ASN A 195 -2.44 8.35 -8.39
C ASN A 195 -3.01 9.58 -9.11
N VAL A 196 -3.43 10.56 -8.31
CA VAL A 196 -4.07 11.80 -8.74
C VAL A 196 -3.43 12.98 -8.02
N TYR A 197 -3.62 14.18 -8.56
CA TYR A 197 -3.19 15.38 -7.87
C TYR A 197 -4.09 15.63 -6.66
N ALA A 198 -3.49 16.01 -5.53
CA ALA A 198 -4.24 16.49 -4.38
C ALA A 198 -3.35 17.36 -3.50
N ARG A 199 -3.98 18.19 -2.67
CA ARG A 199 -3.25 18.96 -1.63
C ARG A 199 -3.05 18.17 -0.34
N THR A 200 -3.76 17.05 -0.18
CA THR A 200 -3.75 16.22 1.02
C THR A 200 -3.68 14.75 0.64
N MET A 201 -3.08 13.93 1.49
CA MET A 201 -3.05 12.47 1.31
C MET A 201 -4.48 11.91 1.23
N GLN A 202 -5.42 12.39 2.07
CA GLN A 202 -6.82 11.96 2.04
C GLN A 202 -7.51 12.25 0.70
N GLY A 203 -7.05 13.28 -0.02
CA GLY A 203 -7.49 13.59 -1.38
C GLY A 203 -6.97 12.59 -2.43
N MET A 204 -5.92 11.83 -2.13
CA MET A 204 -5.43 10.72 -2.96
C MET A 204 -5.94 9.36 -2.46
N LYS A 205 -6.29 9.23 -1.18
CA LYS A 205 -6.65 7.97 -0.54
C LYS A 205 -7.77 7.24 -1.28
N PHE A 206 -7.52 5.99 -1.67
CA PHE A 206 -8.45 5.17 -2.43
C PHE A 206 -9.73 4.94 -1.62
N PRO A 207 -10.92 5.35 -2.10
CA PRO A 207 -12.15 5.21 -1.33
C PRO A 207 -12.52 3.75 -1.04
N GLY A 208 -12.60 3.42 0.24
CA GLY A 208 -13.00 2.08 0.71
C GLY A 208 -11.95 0.98 0.47
N ALA A 209 -10.71 1.32 0.13
CA ALA A 209 -9.62 0.36 0.17
C ALA A 209 -9.30 0.01 1.64
N PRO A 210 -9.08 -1.27 1.98
CA PRO A 210 -8.58 -1.66 3.29
C PRO A 210 -7.23 -1.01 3.58
N TYR A 211 -6.97 -0.68 4.84
CA TYR A 211 -5.59 -0.46 5.28
C TYR A 211 -4.78 -1.76 5.13
N GLY A 212 -3.47 -1.63 4.96
CA GLY A 212 -2.56 -2.75 5.19
C GLY A 212 -1.73 -2.55 6.46
N LEU A 213 -1.04 -3.60 6.87
CA LEU A 213 -0.01 -3.57 7.91
C LEU A 213 1.29 -4.08 7.31
N LYS A 214 2.32 -3.23 7.26
CA LYS A 214 3.65 -3.65 6.86
C LYS A 214 4.31 -4.42 8.00
N MET A 215 4.72 -5.64 7.72
CA MET A 215 5.57 -6.45 8.58
C MET A 215 6.87 -6.83 7.86
N ALA A 216 7.90 -7.27 8.59
CA ALA A 216 9.14 -7.76 7.99
C ALA A 216 9.72 -8.97 8.71
N CYS A 217 10.22 -9.93 7.92
CA CYS A 217 11.03 -11.06 8.36
C CYS A 217 12.52 -10.83 7.98
N GLY A 218 13.40 -11.79 8.24
CA GLY A 218 14.72 -11.81 7.60
C GLY A 218 15.79 -10.93 8.23
N GLU A 219 16.78 -10.56 7.41
CA GLU A 219 18.00 -9.86 7.79
C GLU A 219 17.76 -8.42 8.20
N ASN A 220 16.79 -7.74 7.58
CA ASN A 220 16.61 -6.31 7.77
C ASN A 220 16.28 -5.95 9.24
N PRO A 221 15.24 -6.51 9.88
CA PRO A 221 14.95 -6.21 11.28
C PRO A 221 16.08 -6.61 12.23
N LYS A 222 16.61 -7.83 12.09
CA LYS A 222 17.68 -8.30 12.97
C LYS A 222 18.97 -7.49 12.84
N ARG A 223 19.27 -6.92 11.67
CA ARG A 223 20.42 -6.06 11.43
C ARG A 223 20.20 -4.69 12.07
N VAL A 224 19.04 -4.08 11.85
CA VAL A 224 18.71 -2.76 12.39
C VAL A 224 18.76 -2.75 13.92
N TYR A 225 18.06 -3.65 14.61
CA TYR A 225 18.04 -3.64 16.08
C TYR A 225 19.25 -4.32 16.70
N GLY A 226 19.77 -5.39 16.07
CA GLY A 226 20.99 -6.05 16.52
C GLY A 226 22.20 -5.12 16.55
N SER A 227 22.36 -4.24 15.55
CA SER A 227 23.41 -3.22 15.54
C SER A 227 23.29 -2.19 16.67
N ARG A 228 22.11 -2.07 17.29
CA ARG A 228 21.82 -1.18 18.42
C ARG A 228 21.83 -1.91 19.76
N GLY A 229 22.30 -3.16 19.79
CA GLY A 229 22.28 -3.99 21.00
C GLY A 229 20.87 -4.29 21.52
N ARG A 230 19.85 -4.24 20.65
CA ARG A 230 18.44 -4.41 21.01
C ARG A 230 17.86 -5.63 20.29
N GLN A 231 16.89 -6.29 20.93
CA GLN A 231 16.11 -7.34 20.28
C GLN A 231 15.21 -6.76 19.16
N PRO A 232 15.10 -7.41 17.99
CA PRO A 232 15.75 -8.67 17.59
C PRO A 232 17.15 -8.51 17.00
N SER A 233 18.02 -9.51 17.24
CA SER A 233 19.35 -9.64 16.61
C SER A 233 19.54 -10.96 15.84
N THR A 234 18.49 -11.80 15.80
CA THR A 234 18.48 -13.11 15.16
C THR A 234 17.11 -13.38 14.54
N ARG A 235 17.00 -14.34 13.60
CA ARG A 235 15.71 -14.75 13.00
C ARG A 235 14.76 -15.34 14.04
N MET A 236 15.28 -16.15 14.97
CA MET A 236 14.50 -16.61 16.13
C MET A 236 14.04 -15.45 17.02
N GLY A 237 14.86 -14.40 17.15
CA GLY A 237 14.50 -13.17 17.85
C GLY A 237 13.37 -12.42 17.15
N ASN A 238 13.36 -12.37 15.81
CA ASN A 238 12.26 -11.79 15.02
C ASN A 238 10.95 -12.50 15.39
N VAL A 239 10.91 -13.84 15.17
CA VAL A 239 9.72 -14.65 15.42
C VAL A 239 9.26 -14.58 16.88
N ALA A 240 10.18 -14.55 17.85
CA ALA A 240 9.83 -14.42 19.26
C ALA A 240 9.10 -13.10 19.57
N VAL A 241 9.57 -11.98 19.01
CA VAL A 241 8.91 -10.67 19.19
C VAL A 241 7.56 -10.65 18.48
N ASP A 242 7.47 -11.21 17.27
CA ASP A 242 6.20 -11.30 16.53
C ASP A 242 5.15 -12.08 17.30
N ARG A 243 5.47 -13.31 17.73
CA ARG A 243 4.55 -14.16 18.48
C ARG A 243 4.10 -13.51 19.80
N GLN A 244 5.01 -12.87 20.53
CA GLN A 244 4.66 -12.13 21.76
C GLN A 244 3.72 -10.96 21.48
N THR A 245 3.91 -10.27 20.36
CA THR A 245 3.09 -9.12 19.97
C THR A 245 1.69 -9.56 19.55
N TRP A 246 1.57 -10.63 18.76
CA TRP A 246 0.28 -11.20 18.40
C TRP A 246 -0.47 -11.79 19.60
N ALA A 247 0.22 -12.43 20.54
CA ALA A 247 -0.40 -12.90 21.79
C ALA A 247 -1.05 -11.74 22.59
N LYS A 248 -0.39 -10.57 22.63
CA LYS A 248 -0.97 -9.35 23.23
C LYS A 248 -2.20 -8.86 22.46
N ALA A 249 -2.16 -8.89 21.12
CA ALA A 249 -3.27 -8.48 20.27
C ALA A 249 -4.52 -9.35 20.45
N VAL A 250 -4.35 -10.68 20.53
CA VAL A 250 -5.46 -11.62 20.81
C VAL A 250 -6.12 -11.31 22.15
N GLU A 251 -5.33 -11.07 23.19
CA GLU A 251 -5.85 -10.72 24.52
C GLU A 251 -6.50 -9.33 24.53
N TYR A 252 -5.95 -8.35 23.80
CA TYR A 252 -6.56 -7.04 23.60
C TYR A 252 -7.93 -7.16 22.93
N LYS A 253 -8.01 -7.90 21.83
CA LYS A 253 -9.26 -8.20 21.11
C LYS A 253 -10.29 -8.83 22.04
N ARG A 254 -9.91 -9.83 22.84
CA ARG A 254 -10.82 -10.51 23.78
C ARG A 254 -11.47 -9.53 24.78
N ARG A 255 -10.71 -8.55 25.28
CA ARG A 255 -11.24 -7.52 26.18
C ARG A 255 -12.23 -6.60 25.49
N TRP A 256 -11.91 -6.16 24.26
CA TRP A 256 -12.81 -5.30 23.48
C TRP A 256 -14.08 -6.01 23.05
N ASP A 257 -13.99 -7.26 22.56
CA ASP A 257 -15.15 -8.05 22.17
C ASP A 257 -16.11 -8.25 23.36
N LYS A 258 -15.56 -8.49 24.56
CA LYS A 258 -16.36 -8.58 25.79
C LYS A 258 -17.08 -7.27 26.09
N TYR A 259 -16.38 -6.14 26.07
CA TYR A 259 -16.99 -4.83 26.32
C TYR A 259 -18.04 -4.47 25.26
N GLU A 260 -17.76 -4.70 24.00
CA GLU A 260 -18.67 -4.40 22.88
C GLU A 260 -19.96 -5.22 22.93
N LYS A 261 -19.88 -6.46 23.45
CA LYS A 261 -21.02 -7.35 23.65
C LYS A 261 -21.79 -7.04 24.95
N ASP A 262 -21.08 -6.99 26.07
CA ASP A 262 -21.66 -7.04 27.42
C ASP A 262 -21.76 -5.65 28.09
N GLY A 263 -21.16 -4.61 27.52
CA GLY A 263 -21.08 -3.28 28.11
C GLY A 263 -20.11 -3.20 29.30
N GLY A 264 -20.22 -2.12 30.09
CA GLY A 264 -19.36 -1.86 31.26
C GLY A 264 -18.33 -0.77 31.03
N GLU A 265 -17.20 -0.84 31.72
CA GLU A 265 -16.09 0.09 31.52
C GLU A 265 -15.26 -0.33 30.29
N PRO A 266 -15.00 0.57 29.32
CA PRO A 266 -14.21 0.23 28.15
C PRO A 266 -12.78 -0.15 28.53
N PRO A 267 -12.17 -1.16 27.87
CA PRO A 267 -10.76 -1.44 28.03
C PRO A 267 -9.91 -0.22 27.68
N ALA A 268 -8.76 -0.07 28.33
CA ALA A 268 -7.79 0.95 27.95
C ALA A 268 -7.39 0.78 26.48
N ARG A 269 -7.49 1.87 25.72
CA ARG A 269 -7.19 1.89 24.28
C ARG A 269 -5.68 1.92 24.05
N ASP A 270 -5.21 1.09 23.13
CA ASP A 270 -3.83 1.03 22.64
C ASP A 270 -3.86 1.05 21.11
N ILE A 271 -3.33 2.13 20.50
CA ILE A 271 -3.41 2.36 19.05
C ILE A 271 -2.65 1.31 18.24
N ALA A 272 -1.53 0.79 18.76
CA ALA A 272 -0.81 -0.29 18.11
C ALA A 272 -1.68 -1.56 18.10
N MET A 273 -2.33 -1.87 19.23
CA MET A 273 -3.22 -3.03 19.33
C MET A 273 -4.53 -2.86 18.56
N ASP A 274 -5.03 -1.64 18.35
CA ASP A 274 -6.17 -1.37 17.45
C ASP A 274 -5.84 -1.83 16.03
N THR A 275 -4.61 -1.58 15.54
CA THR A 275 -4.14 -2.07 14.24
C THR A 275 -4.11 -3.59 14.19
N LEU A 276 -3.53 -4.24 15.20
CA LEU A 276 -3.41 -5.69 15.20
C LEU A 276 -4.76 -6.40 15.39
N ARG A 277 -5.67 -5.82 16.17
CA ARG A 277 -7.07 -6.27 16.27
C ARG A 277 -7.74 -6.20 14.90
N GLY A 278 -7.60 -5.08 14.18
CA GLY A 278 -8.14 -4.93 12.82
C GLY A 278 -7.59 -5.97 11.84
N VAL A 279 -6.34 -6.41 12.00
CA VAL A 279 -5.77 -7.52 11.22
C VAL A 279 -6.45 -8.86 11.56
N ILE A 280 -6.62 -9.17 12.84
CA ILE A 280 -7.28 -10.42 13.28
C ILE A 280 -8.75 -10.45 12.82
N GLU A 281 -9.40 -9.28 12.74
CA GLU A 281 -10.79 -9.13 12.26
C GLU A 281 -10.90 -9.14 10.72
N GLY A 282 -9.78 -9.13 9.99
CA GLY A 282 -9.74 -9.15 8.54
C GLY A 282 -10.00 -7.78 7.89
N GLU A 283 -10.06 -6.70 8.67
CA GLU A 283 -10.24 -5.32 8.19
C GLU A 283 -8.94 -4.71 7.66
N ILE A 284 -7.79 -5.17 8.18
CA ILE A 284 -6.45 -4.71 7.79
C ILE A 284 -5.67 -5.88 7.18
N ARG A 285 -5.06 -5.65 6.01
CA ARG A 285 -4.38 -6.69 5.22
C ARG A 285 -2.88 -6.74 5.54
N VAL A 286 -2.34 -7.90 5.91
CA VAL A 286 -0.91 -8.01 6.19
C VAL A 286 -0.08 -8.02 4.90
N GLN A 287 0.89 -7.11 4.83
CA GLN A 287 1.86 -6.93 3.76
C GLN A 287 3.25 -7.21 4.31
N ASN A 288 3.79 -8.41 4.09
CA ASN A 288 4.97 -8.87 4.81
C ASN A 288 6.22 -8.92 3.93
N HIS A 289 7.20 -8.05 4.18
CA HIS A 289 8.55 -8.15 3.60
C HIS A 289 9.20 -9.46 4.01
N CYS A 290 9.55 -10.31 3.06
CA CYS A 290 10.27 -11.55 3.33
C CYS A 290 10.95 -12.07 2.07
N TYR A 291 12.17 -12.60 2.19
CA TYR A 291 12.91 -13.13 1.04
C TYR A 291 12.84 -14.65 0.95
N ARG A 292 13.17 -15.31 2.06
CA ARG A 292 13.42 -16.75 2.09
C ARG A 292 12.16 -17.58 2.29
N ALA A 293 12.15 -18.75 1.67
CA ALA A 293 11.03 -19.68 1.69
C ALA A 293 10.73 -20.21 3.09
N ASP A 294 11.76 -20.55 3.88
CA ASP A 294 11.60 -21.06 5.23
C ASP A 294 11.01 -20.01 6.18
N GLU A 295 11.38 -18.74 6.02
CA GLU A 295 10.83 -17.65 6.83
C GLU A 295 9.38 -17.34 6.45
N MET A 296 9.04 -17.35 5.15
CA MET A 296 7.66 -17.20 4.70
C MET A 296 6.76 -18.32 5.24
N ALA A 297 7.24 -19.57 5.24
CA ALA A 297 6.52 -20.70 5.82
C ALA A 297 6.26 -20.52 7.32
N ILE A 298 7.27 -20.09 8.09
CA ILE A 298 7.12 -19.81 9.53
C ILE A 298 6.12 -18.68 9.78
N VAL A 299 6.14 -17.61 8.99
CA VAL A 299 5.18 -16.50 9.13
C VAL A 299 3.74 -16.98 8.84
N MET A 300 3.53 -17.86 7.85
CA MET A 300 2.21 -18.44 7.59
C MET A 300 1.74 -19.37 8.72
N ASP A 301 2.63 -20.15 9.34
CA ASP A 301 2.27 -20.98 10.49
C ASP A 301 1.96 -20.13 11.73
N MET A 302 2.68 -19.04 11.95
CA MET A 302 2.35 -18.05 12.96
C MET A 302 0.99 -17.38 12.69
N ALA A 303 0.67 -17.11 11.41
CA ALA A 303 -0.63 -16.58 11.02
C ALA A 303 -1.78 -17.52 11.42
N LYS A 304 -1.59 -18.84 11.24
CA LYS A 304 -2.54 -19.86 11.71
C LYS A 304 -2.65 -19.89 13.23
N GLU A 305 -1.53 -19.76 13.96
CA GLU A 305 -1.52 -19.75 15.43
C GLU A 305 -2.39 -18.62 16.01
N PHE A 306 -2.30 -17.41 15.45
CA PHE A 306 -2.97 -16.22 15.98
C PHE A 306 -4.25 -15.82 15.23
N GLY A 307 -4.62 -16.56 14.18
CA GLY A 307 -5.86 -16.36 13.45
C GLY A 307 -5.86 -15.11 12.56
N TYR A 308 -4.73 -14.76 11.95
CA TYR A 308 -4.64 -13.74 10.91
C TYR A 308 -4.24 -14.34 9.56
N HIS A 309 -4.31 -13.55 8.49
CA HIS A 309 -3.94 -13.96 7.14
C HIS A 309 -2.92 -12.99 6.53
N VAL A 310 -1.87 -13.54 5.91
CA VAL A 310 -0.89 -12.77 5.13
C VAL A 310 -1.44 -12.56 3.74
N SER A 311 -1.72 -11.31 3.35
CA SER A 311 -2.27 -11.03 2.03
C SER A 311 -1.22 -11.12 0.93
N ALA A 312 -0.02 -10.58 1.17
CA ALA A 312 1.11 -10.79 0.28
C ALA A 312 2.45 -10.80 1.02
N PHE A 313 3.36 -11.64 0.54
CA PHE A 313 4.79 -11.51 0.81
C PHE A 313 5.44 -10.58 -0.22
N HIS A 314 6.26 -9.66 0.25
CA HIS A 314 6.94 -8.66 -0.58
C HIS A 314 8.40 -9.03 -0.77
N HIS A 315 8.91 -8.77 -1.96
CA HIS A 315 10.16 -9.28 -2.55
C HIS A 315 10.14 -10.78 -2.81
N ALA A 316 9.80 -11.58 -1.79
CA ALA A 316 9.46 -13.01 -1.89
C ALA A 316 10.38 -13.78 -2.85
N VAL A 317 11.70 -13.52 -2.71
CA VAL A 317 12.73 -13.96 -3.66
C VAL A 317 12.73 -15.47 -3.86
N GLU A 318 12.48 -16.23 -2.80
CA GLU A 318 12.42 -17.68 -2.85
C GLU A 318 10.98 -18.24 -2.92
N ALA A 319 9.98 -17.42 -3.27
CA ALA A 319 8.58 -17.85 -3.34
C ALA A 319 8.36 -19.04 -4.27
N TYR A 320 9.14 -19.14 -5.35
CA TYR A 320 9.14 -20.27 -6.27
C TYR A 320 9.38 -21.64 -5.60
N LYS A 321 10.00 -21.68 -4.41
CA LYS A 321 10.25 -22.92 -3.66
C LYS A 321 9.04 -23.40 -2.87
N ILE A 322 8.05 -22.53 -2.66
CA ILE A 322 6.89 -22.76 -1.79
C ILE A 322 5.58 -22.29 -2.45
N SER A 323 5.52 -22.33 -3.78
CA SER A 323 4.35 -21.88 -4.54
C SER A 323 3.06 -22.62 -4.14
N ASP A 324 3.19 -23.90 -3.82
CA ASP A 324 2.12 -24.76 -3.31
C ASP A 324 1.61 -24.27 -1.94
N LEU A 325 2.51 -23.89 -1.03
CA LEU A 325 2.13 -23.35 0.27
C LEU A 325 1.44 -22.00 0.12
N LEU A 326 1.94 -21.12 -0.75
CA LEU A 326 1.32 -19.81 -1.01
C LEU A 326 -0.11 -19.96 -1.53
N LYS A 327 -0.30 -20.84 -2.52
CA LYS A 327 -1.63 -21.19 -3.04
C LYS A 327 -2.54 -21.77 -1.96
N ALA A 328 -2.06 -22.74 -1.19
CA ALA A 328 -2.85 -23.38 -0.14
C ALA A 328 -3.31 -22.41 0.96
N ASN A 329 -2.57 -21.34 1.20
CA ASN A 329 -2.91 -20.31 2.18
C ASN A 329 -3.62 -19.09 1.58
N ASN A 330 -3.89 -19.07 0.26
CA ASN A 330 -4.40 -17.91 -0.49
C ASN A 330 -3.53 -16.65 -0.32
N THR A 331 -2.22 -16.82 -0.20
CA THR A 331 -1.26 -15.72 0.00
C THR A 331 -0.59 -15.36 -1.33
N CYS A 332 -0.55 -14.07 -1.68
CA CYS A 332 0.13 -13.61 -2.87
C CYS A 332 1.65 -13.42 -2.66
N ALA A 333 2.41 -13.35 -3.75
CA ALA A 333 3.83 -12.96 -3.74
C ALA A 333 4.10 -11.79 -4.71
N ALA A 334 4.56 -10.67 -4.17
CA ALA A 334 5.06 -9.54 -4.93
C ALA A 334 6.58 -9.67 -5.06
N VAL A 335 7.09 -9.87 -6.28
CA VAL A 335 8.51 -10.13 -6.55
C VAL A 335 9.10 -9.09 -7.50
N TRP A 336 10.42 -9.06 -7.62
CA TRP A 336 11.11 -8.37 -8.72
C TRP A 336 11.30 -9.32 -9.90
N ALA A 337 11.49 -8.76 -11.10
CA ALA A 337 11.82 -9.57 -12.27
C ALA A 337 13.24 -10.13 -12.20
N ASP A 338 14.20 -9.32 -11.74
CA ASP A 338 15.63 -9.65 -11.77
C ASP A 338 16.50 -8.88 -10.75
N TRP A 339 15.91 -8.19 -9.76
CA TRP A 339 16.69 -7.51 -8.72
C TRP A 339 16.97 -8.44 -7.53
N TYR A 340 18.18 -8.99 -7.47
CA TYR A 340 18.61 -9.94 -6.45
C TYR A 340 20.13 -9.95 -6.24
N GLY A 341 20.63 -10.76 -5.30
CA GLY A 341 22.07 -10.94 -5.06
C GLY A 341 22.78 -9.82 -4.29
N PHE A 342 22.05 -8.79 -3.83
CA PHE A 342 22.60 -7.66 -3.08
C PHE A 342 22.78 -7.93 -1.57
N LYS A 343 22.23 -9.05 -1.07
CA LYS A 343 22.46 -9.62 0.26
C LYS A 343 22.17 -11.13 0.27
N MET A 344 22.60 -11.83 1.32
CA MET A 344 22.54 -13.30 1.37
C MET A 344 21.11 -13.85 1.23
N GLU A 345 20.14 -13.29 1.94
CA GLU A 345 18.74 -13.74 1.81
C GLU A 345 18.10 -13.47 0.44
N SER A 346 18.69 -12.57 -0.35
CA SER A 346 18.25 -12.28 -1.72
C SER A 346 19.04 -13.06 -2.78
N TYR A 347 19.93 -13.97 -2.39
CA TYR A 347 20.92 -14.53 -3.33
C TYR A 347 20.34 -15.59 -4.26
N ASP A 348 19.43 -16.42 -3.77
CA ASP A 348 18.87 -17.56 -4.52
C ASP A 348 17.57 -17.18 -5.25
N ALA A 349 17.57 -16.04 -5.95
CA ALA A 349 16.46 -15.68 -6.83
C ALA A 349 16.60 -16.36 -8.19
N VAL A 350 15.47 -16.64 -8.83
CA VAL A 350 15.42 -17.07 -10.22
C VAL A 350 14.55 -16.11 -11.04
N PRO A 351 14.96 -15.73 -12.27
CA PRO A 351 14.14 -14.89 -13.14
C PRO A 351 12.77 -15.50 -13.50
N GLU A 352 12.60 -16.81 -13.36
CA GLU A 352 11.36 -17.55 -13.61
C GLU A 352 10.40 -17.56 -12.41
N ASN A 353 10.67 -16.84 -11.31
CA ASN A 353 9.89 -16.90 -10.07
C ASN A 353 8.38 -16.70 -10.30
N LEU A 354 8.00 -15.63 -11.01
CA LEU A 354 6.59 -15.38 -11.38
C LEU A 354 5.98 -16.51 -12.21
N ALA A 355 6.73 -17.07 -13.15
CA ALA A 355 6.24 -18.13 -14.03
C ALA A 355 5.98 -19.43 -13.25
N ILE A 356 6.83 -19.75 -12.28
CA ILE A 356 6.65 -20.91 -11.40
C ILE A 356 5.40 -20.72 -10.53
N LEU A 357 5.21 -19.53 -9.95
CA LEU A 357 4.04 -19.19 -9.15
C LEU A 357 2.74 -19.27 -9.97
N GLU A 358 2.72 -18.67 -11.17
CA GLU A 358 1.57 -18.71 -12.08
C GLU A 358 1.23 -20.15 -12.49
N LYS A 359 2.25 -20.97 -12.82
CA LYS A 359 2.06 -22.38 -13.19
C LYS A 359 1.41 -23.19 -12.06
N GLU A 360 1.79 -22.93 -10.81
CA GLU A 360 1.15 -23.55 -9.65
C GLU A 360 -0.27 -23.02 -9.44
N GLY A 361 -0.59 -21.83 -9.95
CA GLY A 361 -1.85 -21.13 -9.68
C GLY A 361 -1.81 -20.33 -8.37
N ALA A 362 -0.62 -19.97 -7.89
CA ALA A 362 -0.43 -19.03 -6.80
C ALA A 362 -0.59 -17.60 -7.31
N CYS A 363 -1.20 -16.72 -6.51
CA CYS A 363 -1.29 -15.30 -6.82
C CYS A 363 0.10 -14.65 -6.80
N ALA A 364 0.52 -14.00 -7.88
CA ALA A 364 1.82 -13.34 -7.93
C ALA A 364 1.82 -12.06 -8.78
N MET A 365 2.70 -11.13 -8.45
CA MET A 365 2.79 -9.82 -9.12
C MET A 365 4.22 -9.26 -9.11
N ILE A 366 4.45 -8.30 -10.01
CA ILE A 366 5.62 -7.42 -9.98
C ILE A 366 5.33 -6.23 -9.05
N HIS A 367 6.37 -5.73 -8.39
CA HIS A 367 6.37 -4.44 -7.69
C HIS A 367 7.66 -3.66 -7.98
N SER A 368 7.70 -2.37 -7.64
CA SER A 368 8.90 -1.55 -7.87
C SER A 368 9.91 -1.63 -6.73
N ASP A 369 9.49 -1.25 -5.51
CA ASP A 369 10.37 -0.88 -4.40
C ASP A 369 11.43 0.18 -4.79
N ASP A 370 11.15 0.98 -5.83
CA ASP A 370 12.08 1.99 -6.35
C ASP A 370 11.36 3.11 -7.11
N ALA A 371 11.76 4.36 -6.86
CA ALA A 371 11.14 5.54 -7.45
C ALA A 371 11.37 5.66 -8.98
N ASN A 372 12.37 4.96 -9.53
CA ASN A 372 12.56 4.83 -10.97
C ASN A 372 11.88 3.56 -11.52
N GLY A 373 11.92 2.45 -10.78
CA GLY A 373 11.30 1.17 -11.14
C GLY A 373 9.79 1.27 -11.34
N ILE A 374 9.11 2.06 -10.50
CA ILE A 374 7.65 2.27 -10.59
C ILE A 374 7.21 2.84 -11.95
N GLN A 375 8.10 3.57 -12.63
CA GLN A 375 7.85 4.15 -13.95
C GLN A 375 7.98 3.13 -15.09
N ARG A 376 8.33 1.87 -14.78
CA ARG A 376 8.74 0.86 -15.76
C ARG A 376 8.21 -0.55 -15.45
N LEU A 377 7.17 -0.69 -14.62
CA LEU A 377 6.63 -2.00 -14.22
C LEU A 377 6.17 -2.86 -15.41
N ASN A 378 5.68 -2.24 -16.48
CA ASN A 378 5.40 -2.90 -17.75
C ASN A 378 6.66 -3.56 -18.35
N GLN A 379 7.81 -2.91 -18.26
CA GLN A 379 9.10 -3.45 -18.71
C GLN A 379 9.60 -4.56 -17.78
N GLU A 380 9.40 -4.43 -16.47
CA GLU A 380 9.69 -5.50 -15.50
C GLU A 380 8.91 -6.78 -15.81
N VAL A 381 7.61 -6.65 -16.12
CA VAL A 381 6.80 -7.79 -16.56
C VAL A 381 7.27 -8.34 -17.90
N ALA A 382 7.70 -7.50 -18.85
CA ALA A 382 8.28 -7.96 -20.10
C ALA A 382 9.55 -8.81 -19.87
N LYS A 383 10.43 -8.38 -18.94
CA LYS A 383 11.64 -9.14 -18.55
C LYS A 383 11.27 -10.49 -17.93
N ALA A 384 10.36 -10.49 -16.95
CA ALA A 384 9.91 -11.71 -16.29
C ALA A 384 9.28 -12.70 -17.28
N ARG A 385 8.41 -12.20 -18.19
CA ARG A 385 7.80 -13.01 -19.26
C ARG A 385 8.85 -13.57 -20.22
N ALA A 386 9.84 -12.77 -20.61
CA ALA A 386 10.92 -13.24 -21.48
C ALA A 386 11.74 -14.37 -20.82
N SER A 387 12.03 -14.26 -19.52
CA SER A 387 12.64 -15.35 -18.75
C SER A 387 11.76 -16.59 -18.68
N ALA A 388 10.46 -16.41 -18.41
CA ALA A 388 9.48 -17.49 -18.40
C ALA A 388 9.49 -18.29 -19.72
N LEU A 389 9.44 -17.61 -20.86
CA LEU A 389 9.46 -18.23 -22.18
C LEU A 389 10.76 -19.01 -22.42
N ARG A 390 11.92 -18.46 -22.03
CA ARG A 390 13.21 -19.17 -22.10
C ARG A 390 13.25 -20.39 -21.19
N GLY A 391 12.61 -20.31 -20.03
CA GLY A 391 12.43 -21.42 -19.10
C GLY A 391 11.39 -22.46 -19.54
N GLY A 392 10.75 -22.28 -20.70
CA GLY A 392 9.77 -23.21 -21.28
C GLY A 392 8.33 -23.01 -20.80
N PHE A 393 8.06 -21.98 -19.99
CA PHE A 393 6.71 -21.63 -19.57
C PHE A 393 5.97 -20.91 -20.69
N GLN A 394 4.71 -21.29 -20.95
CA GLN A 394 3.88 -20.65 -21.96
C GLN A 394 3.00 -19.59 -21.28
N ILE A 395 3.37 -18.33 -21.43
CA ILE A 395 2.65 -17.20 -20.84
C ILE A 395 2.36 -16.19 -21.94
N SER A 396 1.07 -15.95 -22.21
CA SER A 396 0.67 -14.97 -23.20
C SER A 396 0.89 -13.54 -22.70
N GLU A 397 0.75 -12.56 -23.58
CA GLU A 397 0.98 -11.14 -23.22
C GLU A 397 -0.11 -10.64 -22.26
N GLU A 398 -1.36 -10.99 -22.54
CA GLU A 398 -2.53 -10.63 -21.76
C GLU A 398 -2.57 -11.32 -20.39
N GLU A 399 -2.10 -12.57 -20.28
CA GLU A 399 -1.94 -13.24 -18.97
C GLU A 399 -0.87 -12.55 -18.13
N ALA A 400 0.28 -12.20 -18.73
CA ALA A 400 1.33 -11.49 -18.01
C ALA A 400 0.88 -10.10 -17.50
N TRP A 401 -0.11 -9.47 -18.13
CA TRP A 401 -0.60 -8.16 -17.69
C TRP A 401 -1.29 -8.22 -16.31
N LYS A 402 -1.81 -9.39 -15.92
CA LYS A 402 -2.37 -9.62 -14.58
C LYS A 402 -1.36 -9.30 -13.49
N TRP A 403 -0.06 -9.55 -13.72
CA TRP A 403 1.02 -9.36 -12.75
C TRP A 403 1.28 -7.91 -12.35
N LEU A 404 0.71 -6.92 -13.06
CA LEU A 404 0.88 -5.50 -12.73
C LEU A 404 -0.46 -4.74 -12.68
N SER A 405 -1.59 -5.45 -12.76
CA SER A 405 -2.95 -4.87 -12.72
C SER A 405 -3.89 -5.65 -11.80
N TYR A 406 -4.47 -6.76 -12.27
CA TYR A 406 -5.49 -7.47 -11.51
C TYR A 406 -4.96 -8.20 -10.26
N ASN A 407 -3.79 -8.85 -10.34
CA ASN A 407 -3.21 -9.54 -9.17
C ASN A 407 -2.86 -8.57 -8.03
N PRO A 408 -2.20 -7.41 -8.28
CA PRO A 408 -2.03 -6.42 -7.21
C PRO A 408 -3.38 -5.89 -6.67
N ALA A 409 -4.41 -5.71 -7.50
CA ALA A 409 -5.75 -5.37 -7.01
C ALA A 409 -6.35 -6.44 -6.07
N LEU A 410 -6.13 -7.73 -6.36
CA LEU A 410 -6.56 -8.85 -5.50
C LEU A 410 -5.88 -8.81 -4.13
N ALA A 411 -4.55 -8.68 -4.12
CA ALA A 411 -3.78 -8.64 -2.88
C ALA A 411 -4.13 -7.41 -2.00
N LEU A 412 -4.46 -6.29 -2.64
CA LEU A 412 -4.93 -5.07 -1.96
C LEU A 412 -6.40 -5.12 -1.53
N GLY A 413 -7.19 -6.09 -2.01
CA GLY A 413 -8.61 -6.20 -1.70
C GLY A 413 -9.48 -5.15 -2.41
N ILE A 414 -9.09 -4.74 -3.61
CA ILE A 414 -9.80 -3.74 -4.45
C ILE A 414 -10.11 -4.25 -5.87
N ALA A 415 -9.95 -5.56 -6.13
CA ALA A 415 -10.19 -6.17 -7.44
C ALA A 415 -11.64 -6.09 -7.92
N ASP A 416 -12.61 -5.89 -7.02
CA ASP A 416 -14.00 -5.60 -7.34
C ASP A 416 -14.18 -4.18 -7.93
N LYS A 417 -13.24 -3.28 -7.67
CA LYS A 417 -13.30 -1.86 -8.03
C LYS A 417 -12.44 -1.52 -9.24
N THR A 418 -11.23 -2.06 -9.35
CA THR A 418 -10.25 -1.70 -10.40
C THR A 418 -9.38 -2.90 -10.80
N GLY A 419 -8.35 -2.67 -11.63
CA GLY A 419 -7.39 -3.68 -12.08
C GLY A 419 -7.84 -4.50 -13.30
N SER A 420 -9.05 -4.29 -13.81
CA SER A 420 -9.49 -4.88 -15.09
C SER A 420 -10.49 -3.99 -15.84
N LEU A 421 -10.54 -4.12 -17.17
CA LEU A 421 -11.47 -3.41 -18.05
C LEU A 421 -12.78 -4.19 -18.14
N LYS A 422 -13.63 -4.06 -17.13
CA LYS A 422 -14.90 -4.79 -17.01
C LYS A 422 -16.05 -3.83 -16.69
N PRO A 423 -17.24 -3.98 -17.30
CA PRO A 423 -18.37 -3.13 -17.00
C PRO A 423 -18.65 -3.00 -15.50
N GLY A 424 -18.82 -1.77 -15.04
CA GLY A 424 -19.05 -1.42 -13.64
C GLY A 424 -17.80 -1.14 -12.81
N LYS A 425 -16.60 -1.59 -13.24
CA LYS A 425 -15.33 -1.22 -12.60
C LYS A 425 -14.95 0.23 -12.91
N MET A 426 -14.10 0.79 -12.06
CA MET A 426 -13.51 2.13 -12.22
C MET A 426 -12.80 2.24 -13.56
N ALA A 427 -12.96 3.38 -14.22
CA ALA A 427 -12.31 3.67 -15.50
C ALA A 427 -10.86 4.15 -15.31
N ASP A 428 -10.04 3.29 -14.72
CA ASP A 428 -8.58 3.43 -14.65
C ASP A 428 -7.96 2.80 -15.90
N VAL A 429 -7.65 3.63 -16.91
CA VAL A 429 -7.35 3.17 -18.28
C VAL A 429 -6.07 3.81 -18.78
N VAL A 430 -5.25 3.04 -19.49
CA VAL A 430 -4.04 3.56 -20.17
C VAL A 430 -4.09 3.19 -21.64
N LEU A 431 -3.99 4.21 -22.50
CA LEU A 431 -3.74 4.03 -23.93
C LEU A 431 -2.23 4.16 -24.16
N TRP A 432 -1.61 3.11 -24.65
CA TRP A 432 -0.19 3.03 -24.95
C TRP A 432 0.04 3.27 -26.45
N ASN A 433 1.08 4.02 -26.80
CA ASN A 433 1.40 4.34 -28.21
C ASN A 433 1.90 3.13 -29.04
N GLY A 434 1.94 1.93 -28.47
CA GLY A 434 2.36 0.67 -29.07
C GLY A 434 2.18 -0.48 -28.08
N ASN A 435 2.81 -1.63 -28.33
CA ASN A 435 2.76 -2.77 -27.40
C ASN A 435 3.42 -2.37 -26.06
N PRO A 436 2.72 -2.47 -24.92
CA PRO A 436 3.20 -1.95 -23.64
C PRO A 436 4.45 -2.67 -23.12
N TYR A 437 4.84 -3.82 -23.67
CA TYR A 437 6.07 -4.52 -23.32
C TYR A 437 7.30 -4.08 -24.10
N SER A 438 7.15 -3.18 -25.08
CA SER A 438 8.28 -2.56 -25.78
C SER A 438 8.96 -1.48 -24.94
N VAL A 439 10.29 -1.46 -24.94
CA VAL A 439 11.08 -0.40 -24.27
C VAL A 439 10.91 0.99 -24.92
N TYR A 440 10.40 1.05 -26.16
CA TYR A 440 10.10 2.29 -26.86
C TYR A 440 8.69 2.82 -26.59
N THR A 441 7.82 1.97 -26.02
CA THR A 441 6.42 2.33 -25.80
C THR A 441 6.27 3.18 -24.54
N ARG A 442 5.39 4.18 -24.65
CA ARG A 442 5.02 5.10 -23.57
C ARG A 442 3.50 5.16 -23.45
N PRO A 443 2.97 5.48 -22.25
CA PRO A 443 1.60 5.95 -22.15
C PRO A 443 1.41 7.13 -23.12
N GLU A 444 0.36 7.09 -23.93
CA GLU A 444 -0.09 8.22 -24.74
C GLU A 444 -1.16 9.02 -23.99
N MET A 445 -2.09 8.31 -23.35
CA MET A 445 -3.14 8.90 -22.51
C MET A 445 -3.38 8.04 -21.28
N VAL A 446 -3.62 8.69 -20.14
CA VAL A 446 -3.95 8.01 -18.87
C VAL A 446 -5.21 8.63 -18.29
N TRP A 447 -6.19 7.76 -18.00
CA TRP A 447 -7.40 8.11 -17.30
C TRP A 447 -7.42 7.46 -15.91
N VAL A 448 -7.87 8.23 -14.92
CA VAL A 448 -8.18 7.74 -13.57
C VAL A 448 -9.63 8.09 -13.28
N ASP A 449 -10.44 7.09 -12.99
CA ASP A 449 -11.91 7.22 -12.93
C ASP A 449 -12.47 8.01 -14.13
N GLY A 450 -12.01 7.68 -15.34
CA GLY A 450 -12.50 8.28 -16.60
C GLY A 450 -12.10 9.74 -16.82
N ALA A 451 -11.41 10.38 -15.87
CA ALA A 451 -10.85 11.71 -16.05
C ALA A 451 -9.47 11.62 -16.71
N LEU A 452 -9.27 12.35 -17.81
CA LEU A 452 -8.00 12.39 -18.53
C LEU A 452 -6.96 13.19 -17.72
N LEU A 453 -6.03 12.50 -17.07
CA LEU A 453 -4.99 13.11 -16.24
C LEU A 453 -3.67 13.32 -16.96
N TYR A 454 -3.43 12.56 -18.02
CA TYR A 454 -2.26 12.71 -18.87
C TYR A 454 -2.62 12.54 -20.35
N ASP A 455 -2.07 13.42 -21.18
CA ASP A 455 -2.11 13.32 -22.63
C ASP A 455 -0.76 13.79 -23.20
N ALA A 456 -0.02 12.87 -23.82
CA ALA A 456 1.30 13.14 -24.39
C ALA A 456 1.28 14.21 -25.49
N LYS A 457 0.11 14.44 -26.12
CA LYS A 457 -0.08 15.41 -27.21
C LYS A 457 -0.64 16.75 -26.76
N ASP A 458 -1.04 16.89 -25.49
CA ASP A 458 -1.49 18.15 -24.92
C ASP A 458 -0.49 18.66 -23.86
N PRO A 459 0.33 19.69 -24.18
CA PRO A 459 1.25 20.28 -23.22
C PRO A 459 0.60 20.75 -21.91
N LYS A 460 -0.69 21.10 -21.91
CA LYS A 460 -1.41 21.50 -20.68
C LYS A 460 -1.74 20.33 -19.76
N ARG A 461 -1.65 19.10 -20.27
CA ARG A 461 -1.89 17.83 -19.55
C ARG A 461 -0.61 17.01 -19.40
N ARG A 462 0.56 17.66 -19.56
CA ARG A 462 1.87 17.10 -19.21
C ARG A 462 2.27 17.70 -17.85
N PRO A 463 2.07 16.96 -16.76
CA PRO A 463 2.30 17.49 -15.42
C PRO A 463 3.79 17.82 -15.22
N VAL A 464 4.05 19.04 -14.76
CA VAL A 464 5.34 19.45 -14.23
C VAL A 464 5.08 19.84 -12.78
N SER A 465 5.84 19.25 -11.84
CA SER A 465 5.69 19.63 -10.44
C SER A 465 6.13 21.08 -10.26
N ASP A 466 5.33 21.89 -9.58
CA ASP A 466 5.70 23.28 -9.27
C ASP A 466 6.92 23.34 -8.35
N PHE A 467 7.10 22.32 -7.50
CA PHE A 467 8.30 22.11 -6.70
C PHE A 467 9.58 22.04 -7.55
N GLU A 468 9.51 21.47 -8.75
CA GLU A 468 10.65 21.33 -9.66
C GLU A 468 10.90 22.60 -10.49
N LEU A 469 9.97 23.57 -10.52
CA LEU A 469 10.14 24.78 -11.31
C LEU A 469 11.31 25.63 -10.80
N GLY A 470 12.30 25.84 -11.67
CA GLY A 470 13.46 26.68 -11.38
C GLY A 470 14.61 25.96 -10.67
N GLN A 471 14.52 24.65 -10.45
CA GLN A 471 15.65 23.87 -9.97
C GLN A 471 16.66 23.64 -11.12
N PRO A 472 17.97 23.91 -10.95
CA PRO A 472 18.95 23.68 -12.00
C PRO A 472 19.06 22.18 -12.34
N GLY A 473 18.67 21.79 -13.56
CA GLY A 473 18.77 20.39 -14.02
C GLY A 473 17.60 19.48 -13.64
N GLU A 474 16.64 19.97 -12.85
CA GLU A 474 15.39 19.28 -12.51
C GLU A 474 14.22 20.22 -12.87
N GLY A 475 13.32 19.74 -13.72
CA GLY A 475 12.36 20.57 -14.44
C GLY A 475 12.55 20.38 -15.94
N ASP A 476 11.54 19.83 -16.59
CA ASP A 476 11.55 19.54 -18.02
C ASP A 476 11.99 20.79 -18.80
N VAL A 477 12.93 20.61 -19.73
CA VAL A 477 13.28 21.65 -20.71
C VAL A 477 12.01 21.89 -21.53
N LYS A 478 11.37 23.04 -21.28
CA LYS A 478 10.12 23.49 -21.91
C LYS A 478 10.01 23.16 -23.39
#